data_AF-A0A382YEK0-F1
#
_entry.id   AF-A0A382YEK0-F1
#
_cell.length_a   1.000
_cell.length_b   1.000
_cell.length_c   1.000
_cell.angle_alpha   90.00
_cell.angle_beta   90.00
_cell.angle_gamma   90.00
#
_symmetry.space_group_name_H-M   'P 1'
#
loop_
_entity.id
_entity.type
_entity.pdbx_description
1 polymer ?
#
loop_
_entity_poly.entity_id
_entity_poly.type
_entity_poly.pdbx_seq_one_letter_code
_entity_poly.pdbx_strand_id
1 'polypeptide(L)'
;VQTVPLKRNSTFHLFGVLLLVLSLAGCKLAHNPPVAQGGSIDVSGWNFAGPQVLHLNGEWLFYWDQLLTPQTLASARDEQTAPVPGMWNEQPHPHDPSKSVGATGNATYVLKINGLNKDTPQLAIQIPPVATAYELFWFQDGAPLPTEPLMRRGVVHPTHPIPKWT
;
A
#
# COMPACT_ATOMS: atom_id res chain seq x y z
N VAL A 1 8.88 -62.64 -46.82
CA VAL A 1 8.18 -61.58 -46.08
C VAL A 1 9.18 -60.95 -45.11
N GLN A 2 9.69 -59.76 -45.39
CA GLN A 2 10.65 -59.07 -44.51
C GLN A 2 9.89 -58.23 -43.49
N THR A 3 10.14 -58.45 -42.21
CA THR A 3 9.62 -57.64 -41.12
C THR A 3 10.65 -56.58 -40.75
N VAL A 4 10.35 -55.30 -41.01
CA VAL A 4 11.18 -54.17 -40.56
C VAL A 4 10.90 -53.91 -39.07
N PRO A 5 11.91 -53.91 -38.18
CA PRO A 5 11.68 -53.62 -36.77
C PRO A 5 11.53 -52.10 -36.57
N LEU A 6 10.41 -51.70 -35.97
CA LEU A 6 10.18 -50.32 -35.52
C LEU A 6 11.08 -50.01 -34.32
N LYS A 7 12.16 -49.26 -34.56
CA LYS A 7 13.04 -48.74 -33.50
C LYS A 7 12.25 -47.72 -32.68
N ARG A 8 11.93 -48.08 -31.43
CA ARG A 8 11.19 -47.23 -30.48
C ARG A 8 12.09 -46.05 -30.07
N ASN A 9 11.86 -44.88 -30.68
CA ASN A 9 12.66 -43.67 -30.46
C ASN A 9 12.44 -43.08 -29.06
N SER A 10 13.31 -43.48 -28.12
CA SER A 10 13.37 -43.02 -26.72
C SER A 10 13.55 -41.49 -26.58
N THR A 11 14.12 -40.84 -27.61
CA THR A 11 14.42 -39.41 -27.64
C THR A 11 13.18 -38.50 -27.60
N PHE A 12 12.02 -38.96 -28.08
CA PHE A 12 10.78 -38.18 -28.03
C PHE A 12 10.23 -38.03 -26.61
N HIS A 13 10.41 -39.06 -25.77
CA HIS A 13 9.99 -38.99 -24.37
C HIS A 13 10.88 -38.05 -23.56
N LEU A 14 12.19 -38.04 -23.79
CA LEU A 14 13.11 -37.12 -23.13
C LEU A 14 12.80 -35.65 -23.48
N PHE A 15 12.49 -35.38 -24.74
CA PHE A 15 12.14 -34.03 -25.20
C PHE A 15 10.79 -33.56 -24.63
N GLY A 16 9.81 -34.47 -24.53
CA GLY A 16 8.52 -34.20 -23.89
C GLY A 16 8.63 -33.92 -22.39
N VAL A 17 9.47 -34.69 -21.67
CA VAL A 17 9.75 -34.46 -20.25
C VAL A 17 10.50 -33.14 -20.04
N LEU A 18 11.47 -32.81 -20.90
CA LEU A 18 12.20 -31.55 -20.84
C LEU A 18 11.28 -30.34 -21.05
N LEU A 19 10.38 -30.39 -22.04
CA LEU A 19 9.36 -29.35 -22.28
C LEU A 19 8.38 -29.23 -21.10
N LEU A 20 7.98 -30.34 -20.50
CA LEU A 20 7.12 -30.35 -19.31
C LEU A 20 7.81 -29.71 -18.10
N VAL A 21 9.08 -30.03 -17.85
CA VAL A 21 9.88 -29.44 -16.76
C VAL A 21 10.11 -27.93 -16.98
N LEU A 22 10.38 -27.51 -18.22
CA LEU A 22 10.50 -26.08 -18.58
C LEU A 22 9.18 -25.32 -18.38
N SER A 23 8.03 -25.97 -18.61
CA SER A 23 6.71 -25.36 -18.38
C SER A 23 6.37 -25.17 -16.89
N LEU A 24 6.91 -26.02 -16.01
CA LEU A 24 6.71 -25.95 -14.55
C LEU A 24 7.65 -24.95 -13.85
N ALA A 25 8.76 -24.56 -14.49
CA ALA A 25 9.72 -23.59 -13.94
C ALA A 25 9.22 -22.13 -13.98
N GLY A 26 8.04 -21.88 -14.57
CA GLY A 26 7.46 -20.54 -14.75
C GLY A 26 6.56 -20.05 -13.61
N CYS A 27 6.34 -20.84 -12.55
CA CYS A 27 5.58 -20.38 -11.38
C CYS A 27 6.36 -19.31 -10.61
N LYS A 28 6.21 -18.05 -11.00
CA LYS A 28 6.50 -16.94 -10.09
C LYS A 28 5.53 -17.09 -8.92
N LEU A 29 6.06 -17.24 -7.71
CA LEU A 29 5.25 -17.11 -6.49
C LEU A 29 4.48 -15.79 -6.61
N ALA A 30 3.15 -15.87 -6.68
CA ALA A 30 2.32 -14.68 -6.57
C ALA A 30 2.53 -14.14 -5.15
N HIS A 31 3.38 -13.12 -5.02
CA HIS A 31 3.51 -12.41 -3.76
C HIS A 31 2.25 -11.58 -3.61
N ASN A 32 1.38 -11.96 -2.67
CA ASN A 32 0.22 -11.15 -2.36
C ASN A 32 0.72 -9.76 -1.93
N PRO A 33 0.14 -8.66 -2.47
CA PRO A 33 0.50 -7.33 -2.01
C PRO A 33 0.29 -7.21 -0.50
N PRO A 34 1.18 -6.52 0.23
CA PRO A 34 0.98 -6.28 1.64
C PRO A 34 -0.31 -5.47 1.87
N VAL A 35 -0.94 -5.68 3.02
CA VAL A 35 -2.19 -5.03 3.42
C VAL A 35 -1.97 -4.39 4.77
N ALA A 36 -2.43 -3.15 4.93
CA ALA A 36 -2.35 -2.42 6.19
C ALA A 36 -3.20 -3.06 7.28
N GLN A 37 -2.65 -3.17 8.49
CA GLN A 37 -3.31 -3.69 9.68
C GLN A 37 -2.97 -2.81 10.87
N GLY A 38 -3.99 -2.43 11.66
CA GLY A 38 -3.79 -1.59 12.84
C GLY A 38 -3.03 -0.29 12.55
N GLY A 39 -3.23 0.33 11.38
CA GLY A 39 -2.56 1.58 11.03
C GLY A 39 -1.13 1.45 10.49
N SER A 40 -0.67 0.22 10.20
CA SER A 40 0.68 0.00 9.69
C SER A 40 0.73 -1.00 8.54
N ILE A 41 1.68 -0.83 7.62
CA ILE A 41 1.95 -1.76 6.51
C ILE A 41 3.46 -2.03 6.43
N ASP A 42 3.84 -3.29 6.27
CA ASP A 42 5.22 -3.70 6.00
C ASP A 42 5.42 -3.97 4.51
N VAL A 43 6.29 -3.18 3.89
CA VAL A 43 6.58 -3.24 2.45
C VAL A 43 8.01 -3.73 2.17
N SER A 44 8.71 -4.27 3.17
CA SER A 44 10.10 -4.74 3.03
C SER A 44 10.28 -5.83 1.96
N GLY A 45 9.25 -6.65 1.74
CA GLY A 45 9.23 -7.68 0.70
C GLY A 45 8.71 -7.21 -0.67
N TRP A 46 8.24 -5.95 -0.78
CA TRP A 46 7.63 -5.45 -2.00
C TRP A 46 8.68 -5.02 -3.03
N ASN A 47 8.52 -5.49 -4.28
CA ASN A 47 9.40 -5.10 -5.37
C ASN A 47 8.90 -3.82 -6.06
N PHE A 48 9.46 -2.68 -5.66
CA PHE A 48 9.16 -1.37 -6.23
C PHE A 48 9.74 -1.12 -7.64
N ALA A 49 10.62 -1.99 -8.15
CA ALA A 49 11.17 -1.85 -9.50
C ALA A 49 10.25 -2.42 -10.59
N GLY A 50 9.18 -3.14 -10.20
CA GLY A 50 8.19 -3.68 -11.12
C GLY A 50 7.19 -2.63 -11.61
N PRO A 51 6.40 -2.93 -12.66
CA PRO A 51 5.37 -2.02 -13.17
C PRO A 51 4.12 -1.94 -12.28
N GLN A 52 4.12 -2.62 -11.13
CA GLN A 52 2.95 -2.76 -10.27
C GLN A 52 2.86 -1.61 -9.27
N VAL A 53 1.67 -1.03 -9.16
CA VAL A 53 1.36 -0.05 -8.12
C VAL A 53 1.10 -0.79 -6.82
N LEU A 54 1.78 -0.38 -5.75
CA LEU A 54 1.43 -0.84 -4.41
C LEU A 54 0.21 -0.07 -3.92
N HIS A 55 -0.90 -0.78 -3.71
CA HIS A 55 -2.08 -0.21 -3.08
C HIS A 55 -1.89 -0.21 -1.56
N LEU A 56 -2.03 0.95 -0.93
CA LEU A 56 -1.95 1.11 0.52
C LEU A 56 -3.28 0.73 1.21
N ASN A 57 -3.89 -0.38 0.78
CA ASN A 57 -5.21 -0.81 1.26
C ASN A 57 -5.12 -1.44 2.65
N GLY A 58 -6.21 -1.39 3.41
CA GLY A 58 -6.34 -2.06 4.70
C GLY A 58 -6.80 -1.11 5.81
N GLU A 59 -6.46 -1.42 7.05
CA GLU A 59 -6.85 -0.64 8.23
C GLU A 59 -5.86 0.49 8.49
N TRP A 60 -6.33 1.72 8.38
CA TRP A 60 -5.59 2.93 8.74
C TRP A 60 -6.04 3.42 10.11
N LEU A 61 -5.17 4.12 10.85
CA LEU A 61 -5.63 4.87 12.03
C LEU A 61 -6.57 5.98 11.56
N PHE A 62 -7.60 6.23 12.35
CA PHE A 62 -8.70 7.13 12.05
C PHE A 62 -9.05 7.95 13.29
N TYR A 63 -9.10 9.26 13.12
CA TYR A 63 -9.48 10.21 14.16
C TYR A 63 -10.65 11.06 13.64
N TRP A 64 -11.84 10.80 14.16
CA TRP A 64 -13.05 11.52 13.78
C TRP A 64 -13.07 12.94 14.37
N ASP A 65 -13.56 13.90 13.59
CA ASP A 65 -13.72 15.34 13.90
C ASP A 65 -12.44 16.01 14.43
N GLN A 66 -11.30 15.53 13.94
CA GLN A 66 -9.97 16.05 14.28
C GLN A 66 -9.15 16.21 13.00
N LEU A 67 -8.71 17.45 12.73
CA LEU A 67 -7.70 17.76 11.70
C LEU A 67 -6.33 17.89 12.37
N LEU A 68 -5.60 16.79 12.40
CA LEU A 68 -4.32 16.70 13.09
C LEU A 68 -3.17 16.98 12.14
N THR A 69 -2.14 17.66 12.65
CA THR A 69 -0.85 17.81 11.97
C THR A 69 0.15 16.83 12.58
N PRO A 70 1.33 16.62 11.96
CA PRO A 70 2.36 15.77 12.54
C PRO A 70 2.73 16.17 13.98
N GLN A 71 2.66 17.46 14.32
CA GLN A 71 2.98 17.98 15.65
C GLN A 71 1.91 17.65 16.70
N THR A 72 0.63 17.59 16.30
CA THR A 72 -0.49 17.36 17.25
C THR A 72 -0.90 15.89 17.34
N LEU A 73 -0.46 15.06 16.40
CA LEU A 73 -0.80 13.64 16.33
C LEU A 73 -0.44 12.88 17.62
N ALA A 74 0.72 13.15 18.22
CA ALA A 74 1.19 12.44 19.41
C ALA A 74 0.31 12.66 20.66
N SER A 75 -0.47 13.75 20.69
CA SER A 75 -1.39 14.07 21.79
C SER A 75 -2.86 13.82 21.45
N ALA A 76 -3.13 13.27 20.26
CA ALA A 76 -4.48 12.97 19.80
C ALA A 76 -5.18 11.95 20.72
N ARG A 77 -6.50 11.98 20.71
CA ARG A 77 -7.38 11.07 21.47
C ARG A 77 -8.37 10.42 20.52
N ASP A 78 -9.06 9.42 21.04
CA ASP A 78 -10.14 8.73 20.31
C ASP A 78 -9.65 8.04 19.02
N GLU A 79 -8.47 7.43 19.10
CA GLU A 79 -7.91 6.61 18.04
C GLU A 79 -8.83 5.42 17.74
N GLN A 80 -9.19 5.28 16.47
CA GLN A 80 -9.90 4.13 15.91
C GLN A 80 -9.16 3.64 14.66
N THR A 81 -9.65 2.55 14.07
CA THR A 81 -9.22 2.13 12.73
C THR A 81 -10.37 2.25 11.75
N ALA A 82 -10.05 2.57 10.49
CA ALA A 82 -11.01 2.59 9.40
C ALA A 82 -10.42 1.90 8.16
N PRO A 83 -11.24 1.17 7.39
CA PRO A 83 -10.80 0.55 6.15
C PRO A 83 -10.58 1.61 5.06
N VAL A 84 -9.46 1.49 4.35
CA VAL A 84 -9.13 2.30 3.18
C VAL A 84 -8.86 1.36 2.00
N PRO A 85 -9.50 1.56 0.84
CA PRO A 85 -10.59 2.51 0.59
C PRO A 85 -11.86 2.11 1.36
N GLY A 86 -12.67 3.11 1.73
CA GLY A 86 -13.93 2.92 2.44
C GLY A 86 -14.59 4.28 2.71
N MET A 87 -15.91 4.29 2.85
CA MET A 87 -16.63 5.49 3.31
C MET A 87 -16.58 5.54 4.83
N TRP A 88 -16.34 6.72 5.42
CA TRP A 88 -16.36 6.85 6.87
C TRP A 88 -17.77 6.78 7.47
N ASN A 89 -18.84 6.88 6.66
CA ASN A 89 -20.17 7.27 7.17
C ASN A 89 -20.75 6.30 8.20
N GLU A 90 -20.29 5.06 8.14
CA GLU A 90 -20.70 3.93 8.96
C GLU A 90 -19.68 3.60 10.07
N GLN A 91 -18.57 4.33 10.16
CA GLN A 91 -17.61 4.16 11.25
C GLN A 91 -18.27 4.51 12.59
N PRO A 92 -18.03 3.73 13.66
CA PRO A 92 -18.60 4.01 14.98
C PRO A 92 -18.16 5.36 15.51
N HIS A 93 -19.09 6.12 16.09
CA HIS A 93 -18.75 7.40 16.71
C HIS A 93 -17.87 7.17 17.96
N PRO A 94 -16.75 7.89 18.12
CA PRO A 94 -15.76 7.62 19.18
C PRO A 94 -16.34 7.70 20.60
N HIS A 95 -17.32 8.59 20.81
CA HIS A 95 -17.97 8.79 22.11
C HIS A 95 -19.31 8.05 22.27
N ASP A 96 -19.81 7.39 21.21
CA ASP A 96 -21.07 6.65 21.25
C ASP A 96 -21.03 5.52 20.20
N PRO A 97 -20.48 4.35 20.53
CA PRO A 97 -20.33 3.25 19.57
C PRO A 97 -21.64 2.72 18.97
N SER A 98 -22.80 3.09 19.54
CA SER A 98 -24.11 2.73 18.99
C SER A 98 -24.52 3.58 17.79
N LYS A 99 -23.81 4.70 17.54
CA LYS A 99 -24.03 5.61 16.43
C LYS A 99 -22.88 5.56 15.45
N SER A 100 -23.15 5.92 14.20
CA SER A 100 -22.09 6.18 13.24
C SER A 100 -21.73 7.66 13.19
N VAL A 101 -20.55 7.96 12.66
CA VAL A 101 -20.06 9.34 12.50
C VAL A 101 -20.84 10.14 11.45
N GLY A 102 -21.49 9.47 10.50
CA GLY A 102 -22.31 10.10 9.46
C GLY A 102 -21.51 10.72 8.31
N ALA A 103 -22.19 11.42 7.40
CA ALA A 103 -21.61 11.88 6.14
C ALA A 103 -20.84 13.22 6.25
N THR A 104 -21.15 14.04 7.27
CA THR A 104 -20.61 15.39 7.41
C THR A 104 -19.65 15.44 8.58
N GLY A 105 -18.44 15.93 8.31
CA GLY A 105 -17.41 16.11 9.33
C GLY A 105 -16.05 16.27 8.68
N ASN A 106 -15.04 16.07 9.49
CA ASN A 106 -13.64 16.03 9.09
C ASN A 106 -12.99 14.84 9.81
N ALA A 107 -11.86 14.35 9.30
CA ALA A 107 -11.12 13.29 9.94
C ALA A 107 -9.66 13.32 9.53
N THR A 108 -8.81 12.74 10.37
CA THR A 108 -7.43 12.43 10.04
C THR A 108 -7.27 10.94 9.85
N TYR A 109 -6.63 10.55 8.74
CA TYR A 109 -6.20 9.18 8.48
C TYR A 109 -4.68 9.10 8.57
N VAL A 110 -4.16 8.06 9.24
CA VAL A 110 -2.72 7.84 9.39
C VAL A 110 -2.35 6.40 9.03
N LEU A 111 -1.30 6.26 8.23
CA LEU A 111 -0.69 4.98 7.90
C LEU A 111 0.82 5.06 8.10
N LYS A 112 1.36 4.14 8.88
CA LYS A 112 2.80 3.94 9.00
C LYS A 112 3.29 2.92 7.97
N ILE A 113 4.26 3.30 7.14
CA ILE A 113 4.85 2.43 6.13
C ILE A 113 6.25 2.01 6.59
N ASN A 114 6.45 0.72 6.80
CA ASN A 114 7.71 0.14 7.24
C ASN A 114 8.44 -0.54 6.07
N GLY A 115 9.78 -0.51 6.07
CA GLY A 115 10.60 -1.26 5.10
C GLY A 115 11.04 -0.47 3.85
N LEU A 116 10.71 0.82 3.77
CA LEU A 116 11.36 1.73 2.81
C LEU A 116 12.80 1.99 3.25
N ASN A 117 13.74 1.97 2.30
CA ASN A 117 15.17 2.15 2.58
C ASN A 117 15.87 2.85 1.40
N LYS A 118 17.17 3.11 1.55
CA LYS A 118 18.01 3.78 0.54
C LYS A 118 18.03 3.14 -0.85
N ASP A 119 17.69 1.85 -0.96
CA ASP A 119 17.65 1.12 -2.22
C ASP A 119 16.24 1.13 -2.85
N THR A 120 15.25 1.71 -2.15
CA THR A 120 13.92 1.98 -2.71
C THR A 120 14.03 3.06 -3.80
N PRO A 121 13.51 2.79 -5.03
CA PRO A 121 13.54 3.77 -6.10
C PRO A 121 12.68 4.99 -5.77
N GLN A 122 12.81 6.06 -6.55
CA GLN A 122 11.95 7.22 -6.38
C GLN A 122 10.48 6.85 -6.63
N LEU A 123 9.65 6.94 -5.59
CA LEU A 123 8.22 6.67 -5.69
C LEU A 123 7.42 7.97 -5.86
N ALA A 124 6.17 7.81 -6.30
CA ALA A 124 5.15 8.83 -6.26
C ALA A 124 3.95 8.31 -5.48
N ILE A 125 3.27 9.19 -4.76
CA ILE A 125 2.00 8.89 -4.10
C ILE A 125 0.89 9.39 -4.98
N GLN A 126 -0.03 8.49 -5.33
CA GLN A 126 -1.27 8.83 -6.01
C GLN A 126 -2.40 8.80 -4.99
N ILE A 127 -3.07 9.94 -4.82
CA ILE A 127 -4.31 10.04 -4.07
C ILE A 127 -5.45 10.06 -5.09
N PRO A 128 -6.41 9.11 -5.06
CA PRO A 128 -7.60 9.20 -5.90
C PRO A 128 -8.44 10.42 -5.51
N PRO A 129 -9.44 10.83 -6.31
CA PRO A 129 -10.32 11.94 -5.93
C PRO A 129 -10.97 11.71 -4.55
N VAL A 130 -10.67 12.60 -3.59
CA VAL A 130 -11.27 12.61 -2.25
C VAL A 130 -12.18 13.82 -2.15
N ALA A 131 -13.43 13.62 -1.74
CA ALA A 131 -14.35 14.72 -1.43
C ALA A 131 -14.18 15.14 0.04
N THR A 132 -14.22 16.43 0.41
CA THR A 132 -14.26 17.64 -0.43
C THR A 132 -12.89 18.31 -0.57
N ALA A 133 -11.98 18.08 0.38
CA ALA A 133 -10.62 18.61 0.41
C ALA A 133 -9.75 17.75 1.33
N TYR A 134 -8.43 17.83 1.16
CA TYR A 134 -7.47 17.18 2.05
C TYR A 134 -6.16 17.97 2.12
N GLU A 135 -5.43 17.72 3.20
CA GLU A 135 -4.01 18.01 3.35
C GLU A 135 -3.26 16.69 3.52
N LEU A 136 -2.16 16.51 2.81
CA LEU A 136 -1.31 15.34 2.92
C LEU A 136 0.02 15.75 3.54
N PHE A 137 0.37 15.10 4.64
CA PHE A 137 1.70 15.16 5.23
C PHE A 137 2.44 13.86 4.95
N TRP A 138 3.75 13.97 4.72
CA TRP A 138 4.64 12.83 4.56
C TRP A 138 5.94 13.12 5.31
N PHE A 139 6.32 12.25 6.22
CA PHE A 139 7.52 12.42 7.04
C PHE A 139 8.05 11.08 7.52
N GLN A 140 9.29 11.08 7.99
CA GLN A 140 10.00 9.91 8.49
C GLN A 140 10.13 9.99 10.01
N ASP A 141 9.98 8.85 10.68
CA ASP A 141 10.21 8.77 12.13
C ASP A 141 11.63 9.22 12.48
N GLY A 142 11.74 10.08 13.50
CA GLY A 142 13.02 10.65 13.94
C GLY A 142 13.52 11.84 13.12
N ALA A 143 12.89 12.18 11.99
CA ALA A 143 13.16 13.42 11.27
C ALA A 143 12.36 14.60 11.87
N PRO A 144 12.79 15.87 11.63
CA PRO A 144 11.99 17.03 12.00
C PRO A 144 10.59 16.99 11.37
N LEU A 145 9.57 17.23 12.18
CA LEU A 145 8.17 17.20 11.73
C LEU A 145 7.84 18.38 10.82
N PRO A 146 7.23 18.16 9.64
CA PRO A 146 6.93 19.23 8.71
C PRO A 146 5.80 20.11 9.24
N THR A 147 5.96 21.43 9.14
CA THR A 147 4.96 22.41 9.60
C THR A 147 3.91 22.73 8.54
N GLU A 148 4.13 22.33 7.30
CA GLU A 148 3.23 22.52 6.17
C GLU A 148 3.01 21.18 5.44
N PRO A 149 1.84 20.97 4.82
CA PRO A 149 1.57 19.75 4.09
C PRO A 149 2.39 19.67 2.80
N LEU A 150 2.71 18.44 2.40
CA LEU A 150 3.28 18.12 1.10
C LEU A 150 2.31 18.47 -0.03
N MET A 151 1.00 18.26 0.17
CA MET A 151 -0.03 18.51 -0.83
C MET A 151 -1.30 19.05 -0.19
N ARG A 152 -1.93 20.04 -0.83
CA ARG A 152 -3.27 20.57 -0.47
C ARG A 152 -4.19 20.45 -1.68
N ARG A 153 -5.36 19.82 -1.52
CA ARG A 153 -6.40 19.72 -2.56
C ARG A 153 -5.85 19.25 -3.93
N GLY A 154 -4.96 18.26 -3.93
CA GLY A 154 -4.35 17.73 -5.16
C GLY A 154 -3.13 18.49 -5.69
N VAL A 155 -2.74 19.61 -5.08
CA VAL A 155 -1.60 20.43 -5.52
C VAL A 155 -0.41 20.25 -4.57
N VAL A 156 0.74 19.84 -5.10
CA VAL A 156 1.99 19.72 -4.34
C VAL A 156 2.48 21.11 -3.94
N HIS A 157 2.86 21.28 -2.68
CA HIS A 157 3.31 22.57 -2.17
C HIS A 157 4.68 22.94 -2.77
N PRO A 158 4.89 24.20 -3.27
CA PRO A 158 6.07 24.57 -4.07
C PRO A 158 7.43 24.42 -3.36
N THR A 159 7.42 24.38 -2.03
CA THR A 159 8.63 24.41 -1.20
C THR A 159 9.12 23.03 -0.78
N HIS A 160 8.42 21.94 -1.15
CA HIS A 160 8.84 20.59 -0.79
C HIS A 160 9.81 20.02 -1.84
N PRO A 161 11.08 19.75 -1.50
CA PRO A 161 11.93 18.92 -2.34
C PRO A 161 11.31 17.52 -2.46
N ILE A 162 11.49 16.87 -3.61
CA ILE A 162 11.03 15.49 -3.85
C ILE A 162 11.54 14.61 -2.69
N PRO A 163 10.67 13.86 -1.99
CA PRO A 163 11.09 12.99 -0.90
C PRO A 163 12.22 12.06 -1.36
N LYS A 164 13.34 12.08 -0.63
CA LYS A 164 14.39 11.07 -0.76
C LYS A 164 14.12 9.98 0.25
N TRP A 165 14.06 8.73 -0.21
CA TRP A 165 13.84 7.54 0.60
C TRP A 165 15.17 7.15 1.24
N THR A 166 15.61 7.85 2.29
CA THR A 166 16.91 7.61 2.95
C THR A 166 16.76 6.99 4.31
#